data_AF-A0A933B7Y0-F1
#
_entry.id   AF-A0A933B7Y0-F1
#
_cell.length_a   1.000
_cell.length_b   1.000
_cell.length_c   1.000
_cell.angle_alpha   90.00
_cell.angle_beta   90.00
_cell.angle_gamma   90.00
#
_symmetry.space_group_name_H-M   'P 1'
#
loop_
_entity.id
_entity.type
_entity.pdbx_description
1 polymer ?
#
loop_
_entity_poly.entity_id
_entity_poly.type
_entity_poly.pdbx_seq_one_letter_code
_entity_poly.pdbx_strand_id
1 'polypeptide(L)'
;MTLGKLLKIAVFVILAIVFVRRHFYYTDKKYDCSIQLLPSLTFEFSGGNAKRALRLLKYASLEDYKTICANVSRINLNVSCGGFGGGCYFDFITKNPESIDVSTSRSDLAWTAAVIVHETCHLLQYKDGRVFNEDECYKEDHRVIQKITEI
;
A
#
# COMPACT_ATOMS: atom_id res chain seq x y z
N MET A 1 5.70 -28.14 32.10
CA MET A 1 5.51 -26.67 31.98
C MET A 1 4.30 -26.31 32.82
N THR A 2 4.36 -25.30 33.71
CA THR A 2 3.21 -24.97 34.58
C THR A 2 2.11 -24.25 33.78
N LEU A 3 0.85 -24.42 34.17
CA LEU A 3 -0.30 -23.75 33.54
C LEU A 3 -0.10 -22.23 33.43
N GLY A 4 0.51 -21.61 34.44
CA GLY A 4 0.86 -20.18 34.43
C GLY A 4 1.91 -19.79 33.38
N LYS A 5 2.83 -20.69 33.00
CA LYS A 5 3.78 -20.44 31.89
C LYS A 5 3.08 -20.56 30.53
N LEU A 6 2.19 -21.53 30.37
CA LEU A 6 1.37 -21.71 29.16
C LEU A 6 0.50 -20.48 28.90
N LEU A 7 -0.18 -19.96 29.94
CA LEU A 7 -1.04 -18.78 29.81
C LEU A 7 -0.25 -17.53 29.38
N LYS A 8 0.94 -17.30 29.96
CA LYS A 8 1.82 -16.19 29.58
C LYS A 8 2.28 -16.29 28.12
N ILE A 9 2.64 -17.49 27.66
CA ILE A 9 3.01 -17.73 26.26
C ILE A 9 1.82 -17.44 25.35
N ALA A 10 0.63 -17.94 25.69
CA ALA A 10 -0.58 -17.70 24.89
C ALA A 10 -0.91 -16.21 24.77
N VAL A 11 -0.88 -15.47 25.88
CA VAL A 11 -1.09 -14.02 25.90
C VAL A 11 -0.04 -13.31 25.03
N PHE A 12 1.23 -13.68 25.17
CA PHE A 12 2.31 -13.10 24.37
C PHE A 12 2.11 -13.35 22.86
N VAL A 13 1.74 -14.57 22.48
CA VAL A 13 1.46 -14.93 21.08
C VAL A 13 0.27 -14.12 20.54
N ILE A 14 -0.81 -13.96 21.32
CA ILE A 14 -1.97 -13.15 20.92
C ILE A 14 -1.56 -11.69 20.71
N LEU A 15 -0.79 -11.12 21.64
CA LEU A 15 -0.31 -9.74 21.53
C LEU A 15 0.60 -9.56 20.29
N ALA A 16 1.48 -10.53 20.03
CA ALA A 16 2.33 -10.52 18.84
C ALA A 16 1.50 -10.56 17.54
N ILE A 17 0.48 -11.41 17.46
CA ILE A 17 -0.42 -11.49 16.29
C ILE A 17 -1.18 -10.18 16.10
N VAL A 18 -1.74 -9.61 17.18
CA VAL A 18 -2.47 -8.34 17.13
C VAL A 18 -1.54 -7.21 16.69
N PHE A 19 -0.32 -7.16 17.21
CA PHE A 19 0.69 -6.20 16.81
C PHE A 19 1.02 -6.30 15.32
N VAL A 20 1.31 -7.52 14.84
CA VAL A 20 1.64 -7.76 13.43
C VAL A 20 0.49 -7.36 12.51
N ARG A 21 -0.75 -7.77 12.81
CA ARG A 21 -1.95 -7.39 12.05
C ARG A 21 -2.16 -5.88 12.05
N ARG A 22 -1.98 -5.21 13.18
CA ARG A 22 -2.22 -3.76 13.32
C ARG A 22 -1.20 -2.93 12.56
N HIS A 23 0.04 -3.37 12.44
CA HIS A 23 1.11 -2.60 11.80
C HIS A 23 1.36 -3.00 10.35
N PHE A 24 1.42 -4.31 10.04
CA PHE A 24 1.82 -4.77 8.71
C PHE A 24 0.67 -5.15 7.78
N TYR A 25 -0.58 -4.98 8.20
CA TYR A 25 -1.74 -5.23 7.34
C TYR A 25 -2.69 -4.05 7.34
N TYR A 26 -3.23 -3.76 6.16
CA TYR A 26 -4.41 -2.94 5.96
C TYR A 26 -5.55 -3.86 5.55
N THR A 27 -6.64 -3.84 6.32
CA THR A 27 -7.81 -4.70 6.04
C THR A 27 -9.08 -3.88 6.06
N ASP A 28 -9.93 -4.08 5.05
CA ASP A 28 -11.28 -3.53 4.98
C ASP A 28 -12.25 -4.60 4.46
N LYS A 29 -13.04 -5.14 5.39
CA LYS A 29 -13.99 -6.22 5.09
C LYS A 29 -15.11 -5.81 4.14
N LYS A 30 -15.47 -4.52 4.09
CA LYS A 30 -16.58 -4.05 3.24
C LYS A 30 -16.23 -4.19 1.75
N TYR A 31 -14.95 -4.09 1.41
CA TYR A 31 -14.45 -4.11 0.04
C TYR A 31 -13.50 -5.28 -0.23
N ASP A 32 -13.54 -6.32 0.61
CA ASP A 32 -12.65 -7.49 0.59
C ASP A 32 -11.16 -7.12 0.41
N CYS A 33 -10.74 -6.03 1.06
CA CYS A 33 -9.42 -5.46 0.87
C CYS A 33 -8.47 -6.01 1.93
N SER A 34 -7.38 -6.66 1.51
CA SER A 34 -6.33 -7.13 2.42
C SER A 34 -4.96 -6.90 1.80
N ILE A 35 -4.31 -5.82 2.23
CA ILE A 35 -3.00 -5.40 1.70
C ILE A 35 -1.96 -5.56 2.80
N GLN A 36 -0.90 -6.32 2.50
CA GLN A 36 0.26 -6.42 3.36
C GLN A 36 1.17 -5.20 3.15
N LEU A 37 1.58 -4.56 4.22
CA LEU A 37 2.53 -3.45 4.21
C LEU A 37 3.89 -3.97 4.67
N LEU A 38 4.87 -3.96 3.77
CA LEU A 38 6.25 -4.29 4.13
C LEU A 38 6.92 -3.03 4.69
N PRO A 39 7.46 -3.09 5.92
CA PRO A 39 8.03 -1.92 6.55
C PRO A 39 9.26 -1.42 5.81
N SER A 40 9.47 -0.11 5.86
CA SER A 40 10.76 0.48 5.55
C SER A 40 11.52 0.76 6.84
N LEU A 41 12.78 0.32 6.90
CA LEU A 41 13.66 0.62 8.03
C LEU A 41 14.13 2.08 8.04
N THR A 42 13.99 2.79 6.92
CA THR A 42 14.56 4.12 6.71
C THR A 42 13.54 5.26 6.82
N PHE A 43 12.31 5.08 6.34
CA PHE A 43 11.32 6.18 6.28
C PHE A 43 10.03 5.88 7.03
N GLU A 44 9.56 4.63 6.98
CA GLU A 44 8.31 4.29 7.64
C GLU A 44 8.23 2.83 8.09
N PHE A 45 8.45 2.63 9.39
CA PHE A 45 8.39 1.30 10.00
C PHE A 45 6.96 0.76 10.17
N SER A 46 5.96 1.64 10.28
CA SER A 46 4.60 1.25 10.71
C SER A 46 3.52 1.24 9.62
N GLY A 47 3.83 1.74 8.42
CA GLY A 47 2.89 1.91 7.31
C GLY A 47 1.67 2.79 7.60
N GLY A 48 1.75 3.67 8.60
CA GLY A 48 0.69 4.59 8.96
C GLY A 48 0.25 5.53 7.83
N ASN A 49 1.18 6.14 7.10
CA ASN A 49 0.94 7.02 5.96
C ASN A 49 0.30 6.25 4.81
N ALA A 50 0.83 5.08 4.44
CA ALA A 50 0.18 4.22 3.44
C ALA A 50 -1.25 3.85 3.83
N LYS A 51 -1.52 3.50 5.11
CA LYS A 51 -2.89 3.24 5.59
C LYS A 51 -3.79 4.48 5.52
N ARG A 52 -3.25 5.66 5.85
CA ARG A 52 -3.98 6.93 5.78
C ARG A 52 -4.28 7.30 4.33
N ALA A 53 -3.35 7.11 3.42
CA ALA A 53 -3.51 7.30 1.98
C ALA A 53 -4.58 6.36 1.41
N LEU A 54 -4.56 5.07 1.76
CA LEU A 54 -5.61 4.11 1.36
C LEU A 54 -7.00 4.52 1.88
N ARG A 55 -7.08 5.04 3.11
CA ARG A 55 -8.35 5.57 3.65
C ARG A 55 -8.78 6.85 2.95
N LEU A 56 -7.84 7.74 2.61
CA LEU A 56 -8.12 8.94 1.85
C LEU A 56 -8.72 8.59 0.49
N LEU A 57 -8.10 7.64 -0.24
CA LEU A 57 -8.63 7.11 -1.50
C LEU A 57 -10.03 6.52 -1.34
N LYS A 58 -10.29 5.78 -0.27
CA LYS A 58 -11.63 5.22 0.01
C LYS A 58 -12.73 6.30 0.06
N TYR A 59 -12.42 7.49 0.57
CA TYR A 59 -13.39 8.60 0.66
C TYR A 59 -13.36 9.50 -0.57
N ALA A 60 -12.19 9.72 -1.15
CA ALA A 60 -11.98 10.67 -2.24
C ALA A 60 -12.23 10.10 -3.64
N SER A 61 -11.81 8.85 -3.86
CA SER A 61 -11.99 8.17 -5.14
C SER A 61 -12.23 6.69 -4.90
N LEU A 62 -13.48 6.37 -4.59
CA LEU A 62 -13.88 5.01 -4.22
C LEU A 62 -13.57 3.98 -5.33
N GLU A 63 -13.64 4.37 -6.60
CA GLU A 63 -13.32 3.48 -7.72
C GLU A 63 -11.83 3.10 -7.74
N ASP A 64 -10.93 4.06 -7.51
CA ASP A 64 -9.49 3.78 -7.40
C ASP A 64 -9.20 2.88 -6.20
N TYR A 65 -9.86 3.15 -5.08
CA TYR A 65 -9.74 2.33 -3.88
C TYR A 65 -10.17 0.88 -4.13
N LYS A 66 -11.31 0.65 -4.81
CA LYS A 66 -11.76 -0.70 -5.17
C LYS A 66 -10.76 -1.39 -6.11
N THR A 67 -10.26 -0.67 -7.11
CA THR A 67 -9.27 -1.19 -8.07
C THR A 67 -7.99 -1.62 -7.36
N ILE A 68 -7.48 -0.81 -6.42
CA ILE A 68 -6.32 -1.15 -5.60
C ILE A 68 -6.62 -2.41 -4.78
N CYS A 69 -7.75 -2.45 -4.07
CA CYS A 69 -8.11 -3.58 -3.22
C CYS A 69 -8.27 -4.91 -3.98
N ALA A 70 -8.68 -4.86 -5.25
CA ALA A 70 -8.82 -6.03 -6.09
C ALA A 70 -7.50 -6.53 -6.71
N ASN A 71 -6.48 -5.67 -6.80
CA ASN A 71 -5.28 -5.96 -7.61
C ASN A 71 -3.96 -5.94 -6.85
N VAL A 72 -3.87 -5.19 -5.75
CA VAL A 72 -2.66 -5.01 -4.96
C VAL A 72 -2.76 -5.85 -3.70
N SER A 73 -1.87 -6.84 -3.56
CA SER A 73 -1.79 -7.66 -2.34
C SER A 73 -0.71 -7.17 -1.39
N ARG A 74 0.31 -6.46 -1.89
CA ARG A 74 1.43 -5.94 -1.08
C ARG A 74 1.84 -4.53 -1.48
N ILE A 75 2.17 -3.71 -0.48
CA ILE A 75 2.82 -2.41 -0.65
C ILE A 75 4.12 -2.44 0.16
N ASN A 76 5.23 -2.21 -0.52
CA ASN A 76 6.54 -2.12 0.10
C ASN A 76 6.94 -0.66 0.27
N LEU A 77 7.25 -0.26 1.50
CA LEU A 77 7.43 1.15 1.84
C LEU A 77 8.86 1.67 1.61
N ASN A 78 9.75 0.83 1.08
CA ASN A 78 11.13 1.21 0.82
C ASN A 78 11.23 2.16 -0.39
N VAL A 79 12.28 2.98 -0.40
CA VAL A 79 12.64 3.76 -1.58
C VAL A 79 13.03 2.81 -2.70
N SER A 80 12.42 3.01 -3.86
CA SER A 80 12.57 2.19 -5.06
C SER A 80 12.92 3.07 -6.27
N CYS A 81 12.59 2.65 -7.49
CA CYS A 81 13.02 3.32 -8.71
C CYS A 81 12.52 4.77 -8.87
N GLY A 82 11.35 5.11 -8.31
CA GLY A 82 10.83 6.48 -8.26
C GLY A 82 11.47 7.39 -7.21
N GLY A 83 12.45 6.89 -6.43
CA GLY A 83 13.19 7.69 -5.46
C GLY A 83 12.36 8.12 -4.23
N PHE A 84 12.75 9.24 -3.62
CA PHE A 84 12.15 9.74 -2.38
C PHE A 84 10.75 10.31 -2.62
N GLY A 85 9.74 9.60 -2.12
CA GLY A 85 8.33 9.94 -2.32
C GLY A 85 7.76 9.43 -3.63
N GLY A 86 8.51 8.69 -4.45
CA GLY A 86 7.97 8.01 -5.64
C GLY A 86 7.57 6.58 -5.35
N GLY A 87 7.21 5.85 -6.40
CA GLY A 87 6.94 4.42 -6.31
C GLY A 87 7.72 3.62 -7.35
N CYS A 88 7.44 2.32 -7.39
CA CYS A 88 7.92 1.46 -8.46
C CYS A 88 7.03 0.23 -8.57
N TYR A 89 6.48 0.01 -9.76
CA TYR A 89 5.98 -1.27 -10.20
C TYR A 89 6.93 -1.82 -11.26
N PHE A 90 7.81 -2.72 -10.85
CA PHE A 90 8.66 -3.45 -11.78
C PHE A 90 8.77 -4.91 -11.33
N ASP A 91 8.16 -5.81 -12.10
CA ASP A 91 8.07 -7.26 -11.82
C ASP A 91 9.44 -7.89 -11.51
N PHE A 92 10.52 -7.40 -12.12
CA PHE A 92 11.88 -7.89 -11.86
C PHE A 92 12.42 -7.54 -10.46
N ILE A 93 11.95 -6.46 -9.84
CA ILE A 93 12.39 -6.03 -8.50
C ILE A 93 11.57 -6.75 -7.42
N THR A 94 10.25 -6.81 -7.58
CA THR A 94 9.36 -7.37 -6.55
C THR A 94 9.20 -8.89 -6.65
N LYS A 95 9.44 -9.48 -7.84
CA LYS A 95 9.17 -10.89 -8.19
C LYS A 95 7.75 -11.34 -7.80
N ASN A 96 6.85 -10.39 -7.60
CA ASN A 96 5.47 -10.60 -7.20
C ASN A 96 4.61 -9.63 -8.01
N PRO A 97 3.78 -10.14 -8.93
CA PRO A 97 3.04 -9.31 -9.88
C PRO A 97 1.94 -8.45 -9.22
N GLU A 98 1.64 -8.68 -7.94
CA GLU A 98 0.63 -7.95 -7.17
C GLU A 98 1.22 -7.05 -6.08
N SER A 99 2.52 -6.76 -6.18
CA SER A 99 3.25 -5.92 -5.26
C SER A 99 3.64 -4.60 -5.92
N ILE A 100 3.45 -3.50 -5.20
CA ILE A 100 3.95 -2.17 -5.58
C ILE A 100 4.91 -1.66 -4.52
N ASP A 101 5.92 -0.90 -4.92
CA ASP A 101 6.77 -0.15 -3.99
C ASP A 101 6.27 1.30 -3.91
N VAL A 102 6.14 1.85 -2.71
CA VAL A 102 5.66 3.22 -2.47
C VAL A 102 6.47 3.87 -1.36
N SER A 103 7.30 4.85 -1.70
CA SER A 103 8.03 5.64 -0.73
C SER A 103 7.13 6.70 -0.10
N THR A 104 7.03 6.68 1.24
CA THR A 104 6.28 7.68 2.02
C THR A 104 7.17 8.76 2.63
N SER A 105 8.41 8.92 2.12
CA SER A 105 9.39 9.86 2.66
C SER A 105 8.94 11.32 2.53
N ARG A 106 8.11 11.64 1.54
CA ARG A 106 7.34 12.89 1.51
C ARG A 106 6.11 12.69 2.38
N SER A 107 6.03 13.36 3.52
CA SER A 107 4.91 13.23 4.48
C SER A 107 3.56 13.78 3.97
N ASP A 108 3.38 13.89 2.65
CA ASP A 108 2.15 14.32 2.00
C ASP A 108 1.29 13.09 1.69
N LEU A 109 0.11 13.06 2.34
CA LEU A 109 -0.86 11.97 2.20
C LEU A 109 -1.52 11.94 0.83
N ALA A 110 -1.77 13.10 0.22
CA ALA A 110 -2.38 13.18 -1.11
C ALA A 110 -1.38 12.66 -2.16
N TRP A 111 -0.12 13.07 -2.03
CA TRP A 111 0.96 12.56 -2.87
C TRP A 111 1.13 11.04 -2.72
N THR A 112 1.17 10.52 -1.48
CA THR A 112 1.26 9.07 -1.24
C THR A 112 0.09 8.31 -1.86
N ALA A 113 -1.13 8.85 -1.76
CA ALA A 113 -2.32 8.26 -2.37
C ALA A 113 -2.21 8.21 -3.90
N ALA A 114 -1.69 9.28 -4.50
CA ALA A 114 -1.58 9.40 -5.94
C ALA A 114 -0.47 8.49 -6.50
N VAL A 115 0.67 8.34 -5.79
CA VAL A 115 1.69 7.32 -6.09
C VAL A 115 1.13 5.90 -6.01
N ILE A 116 0.33 5.56 -4.99
CA ILE A 116 -0.31 4.23 -4.92
C ILE A 116 -1.14 3.97 -6.19
N VAL A 117 -1.88 4.96 -6.67
CA VAL A 117 -2.70 4.84 -7.88
C VAL A 117 -1.83 4.72 -9.13
N HIS A 118 -0.76 5.51 -9.23
CA HIS A 118 0.21 5.45 -10.31
C HIS A 118 0.83 4.04 -10.44
N GLU A 119 1.34 3.48 -9.35
CA GLU A 119 1.93 2.14 -9.40
C GLU A 119 0.89 1.05 -9.64
N THR A 120 -0.35 1.26 -9.19
CA THR A 120 -1.46 0.36 -9.52
C THR A 120 -1.80 0.40 -11.01
N CYS A 121 -1.68 1.56 -11.68
CA CYS A 121 -1.86 1.67 -13.12
C CYS A 121 -0.83 0.84 -13.89
N HIS A 122 0.44 0.88 -13.49
CA HIS A 122 1.48 0.02 -14.08
C HIS A 122 1.22 -1.47 -13.82
N LEU A 123 0.71 -1.81 -12.63
CA LEU A 123 0.29 -3.17 -12.31
C LEU A 123 -0.82 -3.66 -13.26
N LEU A 124 -1.81 -2.82 -13.54
CA LEU A 124 -2.88 -3.16 -14.47
C LEU A 124 -2.36 -3.25 -15.91
N GLN A 125 -1.49 -2.35 -16.35
CA GLN A 125 -0.83 -2.45 -17.66
C GLN A 125 -0.17 -3.82 -17.83
N TYR A 126 0.57 -4.29 -16.82
CA TYR A 126 1.18 -5.62 -16.85
C TYR A 126 0.15 -6.76 -16.84
N LYS A 127 -0.85 -6.72 -15.96
CA LYS A 127 -1.92 -7.74 -15.91
C LYS A 127 -2.69 -7.85 -17.22
N ASP A 128 -2.90 -6.73 -17.90
CA ASP A 128 -3.59 -6.64 -19.18
C ASP A 128 -2.70 -6.97 -20.40
N GLY A 129 -1.39 -7.22 -20.18
CA GLY A 129 -0.43 -7.44 -21.27
C GLY A 129 -0.17 -6.20 -22.12
N ARG A 130 -0.43 -5.00 -21.58
CA ARG A 130 -0.19 -3.71 -22.24
C ARG A 130 1.26 -3.27 -22.04
N VAL A 131 1.72 -2.40 -22.94
CA VAL A 131 3.05 -1.77 -22.83
C VAL A 131 3.03 -0.78 -21.67
N PHE A 132 4.12 -0.74 -20.90
CA PHE A 132 4.34 0.27 -19.87
C PHE A 132 4.24 1.68 -20.46
N ASN A 133 3.37 2.50 -19.88
CA ASN A 133 3.14 3.87 -20.31
C ASN A 133 3.05 4.80 -19.10
N GLU A 134 4.15 5.51 -18.84
CA GLU A 134 4.29 6.50 -17.76
C GLU A 134 3.29 7.65 -17.91
N ASP A 135 3.10 8.17 -19.14
CA ASP A 135 2.19 9.29 -19.38
C ASP A 135 0.73 8.96 -19.07
N GLU A 136 0.33 7.70 -19.25
CA GLU A 136 -0.98 7.20 -18.81
C GLU A 136 -1.08 7.22 -17.29
N CYS A 137 -0.09 6.66 -16.59
CA CYS A 137 -0.14 6.55 -15.13
C CYS A 137 0.06 7.89 -14.40
N TYR A 138 0.79 8.85 -14.98
CA TYR A 138 0.83 10.23 -14.49
C TYR A 138 -0.52 10.96 -14.65
N LYS A 139 -1.32 10.63 -15.66
CA LYS A 139 -2.68 11.19 -15.76
C LYS A 139 -3.58 10.67 -14.65
N GLU A 140 -3.44 9.41 -14.26
CA GLU A 140 -4.19 8.83 -13.13
C GLU A 140 -3.77 9.45 -11.80
N ASP A 141 -2.46 9.65 -11.57
CA ASP A 141 -1.90 10.39 -10.44
C ASP A 141 -2.51 11.80 -10.32
N HIS A 142 -2.42 12.60 -11.38
CA HIS A 142 -2.98 13.95 -11.43
C HIS A 142 -4.49 13.97 -11.20
N ARG A 143 -5.23 13.04 -11.82
CA ARG A 143 -6.69 12.92 -11.66
C ARG A 143 -7.05 12.66 -10.20
N VAL A 144 -6.29 11.84 -9.50
CA VAL A 144 -6.55 11.51 -8.09
C VAL A 144 -6.20 12.67 -7.17
N ILE A 145 -5.10 13.38 -7.42
CA ILE A 145 -4.76 14.60 -6.68
C ILE A 145 -5.90 15.61 -6.79
N GLN A 146 -6.40 15.88 -8.01
CA GLN A 146 -7.53 16.79 -8.23
C GLN A 146 -8.75 16.38 -7.42
N LYS A 147 -9.16 15.11 -7.49
CA LYS A 147 -10.30 14.59 -6.71
C LYS A 147 -10.10 14.75 -5.20
N ILE A 148 -8.88 14.58 -4.70
CA ILE A 148 -8.57 14.74 -3.27
C ILE A 148 -8.67 16.22 -2.86
N THR A 149 -8.20 17.14 -3.69
CA THR A 149 -8.19 18.58 -3.39
C THR A 149 -9.55 19.27 -3.50
N GLU A 150 -10.51 18.64 -4.18
CA GLU A 150 -11.87 19.18 -4.39
C GLU A 150 -12.87 18.79 -3.28
N ILE A 151 -12.43 18.05 -2.25
CA ILE A 151 -13.23 17.60 -1.09
C ILE A 151 -13.09 18.56 0.08
#